data_AF-A0A933DBM0-F1
#
_entry.id   AF-A0A933DBM0-F1
#
_cell.length_a   1.000
_cell.length_b   1.000
_cell.length_c   1.000
_cell.angle_alpha   90.00
_cell.angle_beta   90.00
_cell.angle_gamma   90.00
#
_symmetry.space_group_name_H-M   'P 1'
#
loop_
_entity.id
_entity.type
_entity.pdbx_description
1 polymer ?
#
loop_
_entity_poly.entity_id
_entity_poly.type
_entity_poly.pdbx_seq_one_letter_code
_entity_poly.pdbx_strand_id
1 'polypeptide(L)'
;MGTLLEQHPSLTELHGLIGKIADYPISVKQLVELAKREKSSKAVVDFYNAFPEDEIFSDQDDLISRTESVEMLHHQTAPREEMHAPEED
;
A
#
# COMPACT_ATOMS: atom_id res chain seq x y z
N MET A 1 13.27 23.11 -2.39
CA MET A 1 11.88 22.62 -2.35
C MET A 1 11.97 21.11 -2.52
N GLY A 2 12.03 20.37 -1.41
CA GLY A 2 12.16 18.91 -1.48
C GLY A 2 10.86 18.33 -2.01
N THR A 3 10.88 17.76 -3.20
CA THR A 3 9.79 16.92 -3.69
C THR A 3 9.72 15.72 -2.74
N LEU A 4 8.72 15.78 -1.86
CA LEU A 4 8.29 14.68 -1.04
C LEU A 4 7.81 13.60 -2.03
N LEU A 5 8.73 12.78 -2.54
CA LEU A 5 8.38 11.44 -2.97
C LEU A 5 7.81 10.79 -1.70
N GLU A 6 6.50 10.92 -1.53
CA GLU A 6 5.74 10.25 -0.50
C GLU A 6 6.20 8.80 -0.53
N GLN A 7 6.87 8.39 0.55
CA GLN A 7 7.51 7.09 0.61
C GLN A 7 6.42 6.04 0.57
N HIS A 8 6.13 5.53 -0.63
CA HIS A 8 5.24 4.41 -0.80
C HIS A 8 5.88 3.18 -0.13
N PRO A 9 5.12 2.44 0.69
CA PRO A 9 5.65 1.21 1.27
C PRO A 9 5.92 0.21 0.15
N SER A 10 7.01 -0.54 0.26
CA SER A 10 7.30 -1.60 -0.71
C SER A 10 6.30 -2.75 -0.55
N LEU A 11 5.94 -3.46 -1.62
CA LEU A 11 5.11 -4.69 -1.52
C LEU A 11 5.69 -5.69 -0.53
N THR A 12 7.02 -5.82 -0.47
CA THR A 12 7.69 -6.70 0.49
C THR A 12 7.40 -6.31 1.95
N GLU A 13 7.32 -5.01 2.26
CA GLU A 13 6.97 -4.53 3.60
C GLU A 13 5.50 -4.79 3.93
N LEU A 14 4.61 -4.57 2.96
CA LEU A 14 3.18 -4.84 3.09
C LEU A 14 2.93 -6.34 3.29
N HIS A 15 3.49 -7.19 2.42
CA HIS A 15 3.40 -8.65 2.55
C HIS A 15 4.03 -9.16 3.84
N GLY A 16 5.13 -8.53 4.29
CA GLY A 16 5.77 -8.83 5.56
C GLY A 16 4.87 -8.55 6.76
N LEU A 17 4.03 -7.51 6.70
CA LEU A 17 3.02 -7.26 7.73
C LEU A 17 1.85 -8.25 7.63
N ILE A 18 1.38 -8.52 6.41
CA ILE A 18 0.26 -9.46 6.16
C ILE A 18 0.59 -10.85 6.71
N GLY A 19 1.83 -11.32 6.51
CA GLY A 19 2.29 -12.61 7.03
C GLY A 19 2.40 -12.70 8.55
N LYS A 20 2.23 -11.59 9.29
CA LYS A 20 2.21 -11.56 10.76
C LYS A 20 0.80 -11.57 11.35
N ILE A 21 -0.22 -11.52 10.51
CA ILE A 21 -1.62 -11.58 10.94
C ILE A 21 -1.91 -13.02 11.35
N ALA A 22 -2.21 -13.21 12.63
CA ALA A 22 -2.42 -14.54 13.20
C ALA A 22 -3.85 -15.05 13.03
N ASP A 23 -4.83 -14.15 12.91
CA ASP A 23 -6.26 -14.49 12.90
C ASP A 23 -7.02 -13.55 11.97
N TYR A 24 -8.01 -14.10 11.26
CA TYR A 24 -8.91 -13.41 10.37
C TYR A 24 -10.36 -13.70 10.80
N PRO A 25 -11.32 -12.77 10.58
CA PRO A 25 -11.18 -11.51 9.85
C PRO A 25 -10.44 -10.41 10.63
N ILE A 26 -9.75 -9.52 9.93
CA ILE A 26 -9.02 -8.40 10.52
C ILE A 26 -9.54 -7.07 9.97
N SER A 27 -9.77 -6.11 10.86
CA SER A 27 -10.16 -4.75 10.48
C SER A 27 -8.96 -3.88 10.15
N VAL A 28 -9.16 -2.83 9.34
CA VAL A 28 -8.12 -1.80 9.08
C VAL A 28 -7.55 -1.23 10.38
N LYS A 29 -8.39 -0.97 11.38
CA LYS A 29 -7.92 -0.51 12.71
C LYS A 29 -6.91 -1.47 13.32
N GLN A 30 -7.25 -2.75 13.38
CA GLN A 30 -6.36 -3.77 13.93
C GLN A 30 -5.09 -3.94 13.11
N LEU A 31 -5.19 -3.82 11.78
CA LEU A 31 -4.04 -3.89 10.88
C LEU A 31 -3.08 -2.70 11.07
N VAL A 32 -3.62 -1.49 11.23
CA VAL A 32 -2.85 -0.28 11.54
C VAL A 32 -2.21 -0.37 12.92
N GLU A 33 -2.92 -0.90 13.91
CA GLU A 33 -2.35 -1.15 15.24
C GLU A 33 -1.24 -2.20 15.20
N LEU A 34 -1.41 -3.26 14.40
CA LEU A 34 -0.38 -4.27 14.17
C LEU A 34 0.86 -3.64 13.52
N ALA A 35 0.69 -2.81 12.48
CA ALA A 35 1.78 -2.10 11.83
C ALA A 35 2.57 -1.23 12.81
N LYS A 36 1.88 -0.51 13.70
CA LYS A 36 2.52 0.29 14.77
C LYS A 36 3.25 -0.58 15.78
N ARG A 37 2.66 -1.70 16.19
CA ARG A 37 3.26 -2.66 17.14
C ARG A 37 4.53 -3.29 16.59
N GLU A 38 4.50 -3.68 15.32
CA GLU A 38 5.61 -4.31 14.61
C GLU A 38 6.68 -3.32 14.17
N LYS A 39 6.55 -2.04 14.53
CA LYS A 39 7.44 -0.94 14.14
C LYS A 39 7.61 -0.84 12.62
N SER A 40 6.54 -1.12 11.88
CA SER A 40 6.51 -0.92 10.43
C SER A 40 6.74 0.55 10.10
N SER A 41 7.27 0.78 8.89
CA SER A 41 7.49 2.12 8.35
C SER A 41 6.21 2.96 8.37
N LYS A 42 6.35 4.28 8.58
CA LYS A 42 5.20 5.20 8.54
C LYS A 42 4.42 5.09 7.22
N ALA A 43 5.11 4.81 6.13
CA ALA A 43 4.57 4.48 4.82
C ALA A 43 3.50 3.37 4.84
N VAL A 44 3.78 2.27 5.54
CA VAL A 44 2.86 1.12 5.67
C VAL A 44 1.62 1.52 6.48
N VAL A 45 1.83 2.28 7.55
CA VAL A 45 0.74 2.78 8.41
C VAL A 45 -0.15 3.74 7.63
N ASP A 46 0.41 4.68 6.89
CA ASP A 46 -0.35 5.63 6.05
C ASP A 46 -1.13 4.91 4.95
N PHE A 47 -0.51 3.91 4.30
CA PHE A 47 -1.16 3.09 3.27
C PHE A 47 -2.43 2.41 3.81
N TYR A 48 -2.34 1.72 4.95
CA TYR A 48 -3.53 1.08 5.53
C TYR A 48 -4.54 2.07 6.11
N ASN A 49 -4.12 3.27 6.56
CA ASN A 49 -5.06 4.34 6.94
C ASN A 49 -5.83 4.94 5.76
N ALA A 50 -5.37 4.74 4.51
CA ALA A 50 -6.09 5.21 3.33
C ALA A 50 -7.33 4.35 3.02
N PHE A 51 -7.43 3.15 3.58
CA PHE A 51 -8.61 2.30 3.46
C PHE A 51 -9.77 2.83 4.33
N PRO A 52 -11.03 2.50 3.98
CA PRO A 52 -12.17 2.83 4.83
C PRO A 52 -12.01 2.27 6.24
N GLU A 53 -12.39 3.04 7.25
CA GLU A 53 -12.22 2.64 8.66
C GLU A 53 -12.97 1.34 9.02
N ASP A 54 -14.14 1.13 8.40
CA ASP A 54 -14.99 -0.05 8.58
C ASP A 54 -14.62 -1.21 7.64
N GLU A 55 -13.51 -1.09 6.89
CA GLU A 55 -13.04 -2.13 6.00
C GLU A 55 -12.51 -3.32 6.82
N ILE A 56 -12.96 -4.51 6.45
CA ILE A 56 -12.63 -5.79 7.08
C ILE A 56 -12.12 -6.72 5.99
N PHE A 57 -10.96 -7.31 6.23
CA PHE A 57 -10.36 -8.30 5.34
C PHE A 57 -10.72 -9.69 5.86
N SER A 58 -11.38 -10.48 5.01
CA SER A 58 -11.94 -11.79 5.37
C SER A 58 -10.84 -12.83 5.59
N ASP A 59 -9.78 -12.75 4.81
CA ASP A 59 -8.69 -13.72 4.75
C ASP A 59 -7.45 -13.08 4.14
N GLN A 60 -6.33 -13.81 4.22
CA GLN A 60 -5.03 -13.33 3.77
C GLN A 60 -5.00 -13.01 2.28
N ASP A 61 -5.70 -13.81 1.46
CA ASP A 61 -5.73 -13.63 0.00
C ASP A 61 -6.48 -12.34 -0.38
N ASP A 62 -7.62 -12.06 0.28
CA ASP A 62 -8.36 -10.80 0.14
C ASP A 62 -7.48 -9.59 0.46
N LEU A 63 -6.75 -9.64 1.58
CA LEU A 63 -5.87 -8.54 1.99
C LEU A 63 -4.71 -8.35 0.99
N ILE A 64 -4.10 -9.42 0.50
CA ILE A 64 -3.04 -9.36 -0.52
C ILE A 64 -3.60 -8.74 -1.80
N SER A 65 -4.70 -9.27 -2.33
CA SER A 65 -5.29 -8.83 -3.58
C SER A 65 -5.67 -7.35 -3.56
N ARG A 66 -6.24 -6.87 -2.45
CA ARG A 66 -6.61 -5.45 -2.28
C ARG A 66 -5.37 -4.57 -2.09
N THR A 67 -4.35 -5.06 -1.40
CA THR A 67 -3.06 -4.36 -1.26
C THR A 67 -2.37 -4.19 -2.63
N GLU A 68 -2.28 -5.27 -3.42
CA GLU A 68 -1.70 -5.25 -4.77
C GLU A 68 -2.51 -4.38 -5.73
N SER A 69 -3.85 -4.43 -5.66
CA SER A 69 -4.72 -3.61 -6.51
C SER A 69 -4.53 -2.11 -6.27
N VAL A 70 -4.35 -1.69 -5.00
CA VAL A 70 -4.08 -0.29 -4.65
C VAL A 70 -2.68 0.11 -5.09
N GLU A 71 -1.68 -0.76 -4.92
CA GLU A 71 -0.31 -0.49 -5.39
C GLU A 71 -0.26 -0.30 -6.92
N MET A 72 -0.92 -1.19 -7.68
CA MET A 72 -1.02 -1.10 -9.14
C MET A 72 -1.70 0.19 -9.61
N LEU A 73 -2.68 0.70 -8.87
CA LEU A 73 -3.33 1.96 -9.20
C LEU A 73 -2.37 3.14 -9.00
N HIS A 74 -1.61 3.13 -7.91
CA HIS A 74 -0.60 4.16 -7.64
C HIS A 74 0.52 4.16 -8.69
N HIS A 75 0.99 2.99 -9.12
CA HIS A 75 1.98 2.87 -10.19
C HIS A 75 1.50 3.35 -11.56
N GLN A 76 0.19 3.30 -11.83
CA GLN A 76 -0.40 3.80 -13.08
C GLN A 76 -0.63 5.32 -13.08
N THR A 77 -0.69 5.95 -11.91
CA THR A 77 -0.88 7.41 -11.78
C THR A 77 0.42 8.22 -11.79
N ALA A 78 1.58 7.58 -11.67
CA ALA A 78 2.85 8.24 -11.94
C ALA A 78 2.83 8.69 -13.41
N PRO A 79 2.96 10.00 -13.72
CA PRO A 79 3.00 10.45 -15.10
C PRO A 79 4.20 9.77 -15.73
N ARG A 80 3.92 8.82 -16.62
CA ARG A 80 4.89 8.34 -17.58
C ARG A 80 5.20 9.57 -18.42
N GLU A 81 6.26 10.30 -18.06
CA GLU A 81 6.81 11.40 -18.85
C GLU A 81 6.76 10.94 -20.30
N GLU A 82 5.91 11.63 -21.05
CA GLU A 82 5.54 11.25 -22.38
C GLU A 82 6.81 11.09 -23.20
N MET A 83 6.83 9.98 -23.92
CA MET A 83 7.83 9.62 -24.89
C MET A 83 8.06 10.84 -25.78
N HIS A 84 9.24 11.44 -25.69
CA HIS A 84 9.71 12.40 -26.69
C HIS A 84 9.85 11.60 -28.00
N ALA A 85 8.76 11.48 -28.76
CA ALA A 85 8.82 11.15 -30.16
C ALA A 85 9.43 12.39 -30.84
N PRO A 86 10.62 12.32 -31.45
CA PRO A 86 11.00 13.39 -32.37
C PRO A 86 10.05 13.27 -33.56
N GLU A 87 9.14 14.23 -33.69
CA GLU A 87 8.49 14.50 -34.97
C GLU A 87 9.61 14.74 -36.00
N GLU A 88 9.56 13.96 -37.07
CA GLU A 88 10.44 14.05 -38.22
C GLU A 88 10.14 15.37 -38.97
N ASP A 89 11.17 16.21 -39.17
CA ASP A 89 11.23 17.20 -40.26
C ASP A 89 12.55 17.01 -41.03
#